data_AF-A0A961S259-F1
#
_entry.id   AF-A0A961S259-F1
#
_cell.length_a   1.000
_cell.length_b   1.000
_cell.length_c   1.000
_cell.angle_alpha   90.00
_cell.angle_beta   90.00
_cell.angle_gamma   90.00
#
_symmetry.space_group_name_H-M   'P 1'
#
loop_
_entity.id
_entity.type
_entity.pdbx_description
1 polymer ?
#
loop_
_entity_poly.entity_id
_entity_poly.type
_entity_poly.pdbx_seq_one_letter_code
_entity_poly.pdbx_strand_id
1 'polypeptide(L)'
;MTVDPALRAAAETSKAWPFEEARKLVARVKKTGKQDVLFETGYGPSGLPHIGTFGEVARTTMVRRAFEVLCDIPTRLLCFSDDMDGMRKIPDTVPDPAALKPYLHMPLTVVPDPFGGKFESFGHHNNAMLRRFLDHFGFDYEFASATDYYKSGKFDDMLIRALEKFDDIMAVMLPTLGEERQATYSPFLPISPTSGRVLYVPMKDVNASQGTITFADEDGTDVTLDVRGGRTKLQWKP
;
A
#
# COMPACT_ATOMS: atom_id res chain seq x y z
N MET A 1 -7.38 3.99 -28.31
CA MET A 1 -8.59 4.63 -28.87
C MET A 1 -8.13 5.83 -29.67
N THR A 2 -8.63 6.02 -30.89
CA THR A 2 -8.36 7.26 -31.65
C THR A 2 -9.21 8.36 -31.05
N VAL A 3 -8.59 9.33 -30.38
CA VAL A 3 -9.28 10.48 -29.78
C VAL A 3 -9.60 11.48 -30.88
N ASP A 4 -10.86 11.97 -30.93
CA ASP A 4 -11.27 13.04 -31.84
C ASP A 4 -10.35 14.27 -31.67
N PRO A 5 -9.72 14.79 -32.76
CA PRO A 5 -8.90 15.99 -32.71
C PRO A 5 -9.59 17.19 -32.04
N ALA A 6 -10.91 17.35 -32.24
CA ALA A 6 -11.66 18.44 -31.60
C ALA A 6 -11.72 18.26 -30.08
N LEU A 7 -11.91 17.02 -29.60
CA LEU A 7 -11.89 16.70 -28.17
C LEU A 7 -10.51 16.94 -27.56
N ARG A 8 -9.43 16.59 -28.28
CA ARG A 8 -8.06 16.84 -27.83
C ARG A 8 -7.78 18.35 -27.71
N ALA A 9 -8.15 19.15 -28.71
CA ALA A 9 -7.97 20.60 -28.66
C ALA A 9 -8.74 21.25 -27.49
N ALA A 10 -9.96 20.77 -27.21
CA ALA A 10 -10.73 21.22 -26.04
C ALA A 10 -10.06 20.81 -24.72
N ALA A 11 -9.52 19.59 -24.63
CA ALA A 11 -8.79 19.09 -23.46
C ALA A 11 -7.52 19.90 -23.16
N GLU A 12 -6.80 20.32 -24.20
CA GLU A 12 -5.56 21.11 -24.07
C GLU A 12 -5.80 22.46 -23.37
N THR A 13 -6.98 23.05 -23.56
CA THR A 13 -7.33 24.38 -23.03
C THR A 13 -8.31 24.35 -21.85
N SER A 14 -8.86 23.18 -21.52
CA SER A 14 -9.81 23.00 -20.43
C SER A 14 -9.22 23.40 -19.07
N LYS A 15 -10.00 24.17 -18.30
CA LYS A 15 -9.71 24.58 -16.92
C LYS A 15 -10.23 23.61 -15.86
N ALA A 16 -10.82 22.48 -16.26
CA ALA A 16 -11.19 21.46 -15.31
C ALA A 16 -9.93 20.82 -14.72
N TRP A 17 -9.89 20.70 -13.38
CA TRP A 17 -8.71 20.25 -12.64
C TRP A 17 -8.08 18.94 -13.14
N PRO A 18 -8.80 17.92 -13.67
CA PRO A 18 -8.16 16.71 -14.16
C PRO A 18 -7.27 16.97 -15.36
N PHE A 19 -7.65 17.91 -16.24
CA PHE A 19 -6.85 18.28 -17.40
C PHE A 19 -5.64 19.14 -17.02
N GLU A 20 -5.75 19.94 -15.96
CA GLU A 20 -4.59 20.65 -15.41
C GLU A 20 -3.51 19.68 -14.91
N GLU A 21 -3.90 18.67 -14.12
CA GLU A 21 -2.97 17.64 -13.64
C GLU A 21 -2.46 16.75 -14.79
N ALA A 22 -3.33 16.36 -15.72
CA ALA A 22 -2.94 15.57 -16.88
C ALA A 22 -1.91 16.29 -17.76
N ARG A 23 -2.02 17.61 -17.99
CA ARG A 23 -1.01 18.37 -18.75
C ARG A 23 0.37 18.36 -18.08
N LYS A 24 0.43 18.44 -16.73
CA LYS A 24 1.69 18.29 -15.98
C LYS A 24 2.30 16.91 -16.20
N LEU A 25 1.47 15.86 -16.20
CA LEU A 25 1.91 14.49 -16.50
C LEU A 25 2.43 14.37 -17.95
N VAL A 26 1.72 14.92 -18.94
CA VAL A 26 2.17 14.92 -20.35
C VAL A 26 3.54 15.60 -20.48
N ALA A 27 3.73 16.76 -19.86
CA ALA A 27 5.02 17.44 -19.87
C ALA A 27 6.13 16.58 -19.22
N ARG A 28 5.83 15.91 -18.11
CA ARG A 28 6.78 15.02 -17.43
C ARG A 28 7.15 13.81 -18.28
N VAL A 29 6.17 13.16 -18.90
CA VAL A 29 6.38 11.98 -19.75
C VAL A 29 7.20 12.33 -20.99
N LYS A 30 6.92 13.47 -21.63
CA LYS A 30 7.75 13.99 -22.74
C LYS A 30 9.20 14.22 -22.32
N LYS A 31 9.42 14.75 -21.11
CA LYS A 31 10.77 14.98 -20.56
C LYS A 31 11.51 13.67 -20.24
N THR A 32 10.81 12.65 -19.72
CA THR A 32 11.44 11.39 -19.30
C THR A 32 11.54 10.36 -20.42
N GLY A 33 10.79 10.52 -21.52
CA GLY A 33 10.75 9.55 -22.62
C GLY A 33 10.07 8.22 -22.25
N LYS A 34 9.30 8.18 -21.15
CA LYS A 34 8.56 6.97 -20.76
C LYS A 34 7.53 6.61 -21.82
N GLN A 35 7.34 5.31 -22.04
CA GLN A 35 6.44 4.77 -23.05
C GLN A 35 5.15 4.18 -22.46
N ASP A 36 5.00 4.24 -21.14
CA ASP A 36 3.80 3.88 -20.39
C ASP A 36 3.66 4.75 -19.13
N VAL A 37 2.44 4.82 -18.59
CA VAL A 37 2.16 5.51 -17.32
C VAL A 37 1.33 4.61 -16.41
N LEU A 38 1.89 4.30 -15.24
CA LEU A 38 1.17 3.65 -14.15
C LEU A 38 0.54 4.71 -13.25
N PHE A 39 -0.78 4.65 -13.13
CA PHE A 39 -1.53 5.32 -12.07
C PHE A 39 -1.75 4.34 -10.92
N GLU A 40 -1.79 4.85 -9.69
CA GLU A 40 -1.88 4.00 -8.51
C GLU A 40 -2.82 4.64 -7.48
N THR A 41 -3.53 3.79 -6.74
CA THR A 41 -4.40 4.13 -5.61
C THR A 41 -4.18 3.11 -4.50
N GLY A 42 -4.34 3.52 -3.24
CA GLY A 42 -4.16 2.66 -2.08
C GLY A 42 -5.48 2.35 -1.35
N TYR A 43 -5.53 1.19 -0.69
CA TYR A 43 -6.62 0.82 0.21
C TYR A 43 -6.08 0.02 1.39
N GLY A 44 -6.36 0.46 2.61
CA GLY A 44 -6.17 -0.35 3.81
C GLY A 44 -7.42 -1.17 4.10
N PRO A 45 -7.42 -2.50 3.91
CA PRO A 45 -8.61 -3.33 4.05
C PRO A 45 -8.91 -3.68 5.51
N SER A 46 -8.75 -2.72 6.41
CA SER A 46 -9.07 -2.85 7.84
C SER A 46 -10.56 -2.60 8.16
N GLY A 47 -11.37 -2.38 7.13
CA GLY A 47 -12.81 -2.16 7.22
C GLY A 47 -13.41 -2.09 5.81
N LEU A 48 -14.74 -2.08 5.71
CA LEU A 48 -15.43 -2.05 4.42
C LEU A 48 -15.07 -0.80 3.58
N PRO A 49 -14.98 -0.92 2.25
CA PRO A 49 -14.75 0.24 1.39
C PRO A 49 -15.90 1.23 1.54
N HIS A 50 -15.57 2.52 1.63
CA HIS A 50 -16.55 3.60 1.75
C HIS A 50 -16.38 4.62 0.62
N ILE A 51 -17.22 5.66 0.61
CA ILE A 51 -17.20 6.70 -0.42
C ILE A 51 -15.84 7.42 -0.54
N GLY A 52 -15.03 7.41 0.52
CA GLY A 52 -13.67 7.94 0.50
C GLY A 52 -12.75 7.08 -0.37
N THR A 53 -12.77 5.76 -0.17
CA THR A 53 -12.06 4.78 -1.02
C THR A 53 -12.50 4.90 -2.48
N PHE A 54 -13.81 5.02 -2.72
CA PHE A 54 -14.33 5.31 -4.06
C PHE A 54 -13.73 6.58 -4.65
N GLY A 55 -13.74 7.66 -3.86
CA GLY A 55 -13.28 8.97 -4.30
C GLY A 55 -11.81 8.97 -4.70
N GLU A 56 -10.97 8.17 -4.05
CA GLU A 56 -9.57 8.01 -4.44
C GLU A 56 -9.44 7.38 -5.84
N VAL A 57 -10.10 6.24 -6.07
CA VAL A 57 -10.09 5.57 -7.39
C VAL A 57 -10.73 6.43 -8.47
N ALA A 58 -11.84 7.09 -8.15
CA ALA A 58 -12.56 7.97 -9.06
C ALA A 58 -11.71 9.18 -9.48
N ARG A 59 -11.06 9.89 -8.54
CA ARG A 59 -10.22 11.04 -8.86
C ARG A 59 -9.00 10.66 -9.68
N THR A 60 -8.32 9.56 -9.34
CA THR A 60 -7.19 9.05 -10.12
C THR A 60 -7.64 8.66 -11.53
N THR A 61 -8.81 8.03 -11.66
CA THR A 61 -9.40 7.69 -12.96
C THR A 61 -9.74 8.94 -13.77
N MET A 62 -10.25 10.01 -13.17
CA MET A 62 -10.51 11.28 -13.87
C MET A 62 -9.23 11.85 -14.49
N VAL A 63 -8.11 11.86 -13.76
CA VAL A 63 -6.82 12.33 -14.27
C VAL A 63 -6.29 11.37 -15.35
N ARG A 64 -6.38 10.05 -15.15
CA ARG A 64 -5.98 9.04 -16.15
C ARG A 64 -6.74 9.22 -17.47
N ARG A 65 -8.06 9.39 -17.42
CA ARG A 65 -8.89 9.65 -18.61
C ARG A 65 -8.53 10.97 -19.28
N ALA A 66 -8.32 12.04 -18.51
CA ALA A 66 -7.86 13.31 -19.06
C ALA A 66 -6.48 13.20 -19.74
N PHE A 67 -5.57 12.40 -19.16
CA PHE A 67 -4.27 12.12 -19.76
C PHE A 67 -4.38 11.33 -21.07
N GLU A 68 -5.23 10.29 -21.13
CA GLU A 68 -5.48 9.50 -22.35
C GLU A 68 -6.06 10.34 -23.51
N VAL A 69 -6.84 11.38 -23.20
CA VAL A 69 -7.33 12.33 -24.21
C VAL A 69 -6.19 13.19 -24.77
N LEU A 70 -5.21 13.55 -23.93
CA LEU A 70 -4.09 14.43 -24.28
C LEU A 70 -2.88 13.69 -24.85
N CYS A 71 -2.76 12.39 -24.61
CA CYS A 71 -1.55 11.61 -24.90
C CYS A 71 -1.89 10.16 -25.24
N ASP A 72 -1.30 9.65 -26.32
CA ASP A 72 -1.56 8.29 -26.83
C ASP A 72 -0.68 7.21 -26.17
N ILE A 73 -0.07 7.53 -25.02
CA ILE A 73 0.77 6.60 -24.27
C ILE A 73 -0.11 5.64 -23.45
N PRO A 74 0.15 4.33 -23.50
CA PRO A 74 -0.57 3.34 -22.69
C PRO A 74 -0.58 3.70 -21.20
N THR A 75 -1.74 3.50 -20.57
CA THR A 75 -1.89 3.71 -19.14
C THR A 75 -2.51 2.49 -18.46
N ARG A 76 -2.14 2.28 -17.20
CA ARG A 76 -2.71 1.26 -16.32
C ARG A 76 -3.04 1.90 -14.97
N LEU A 77 -4.03 1.36 -14.27
CA LEU A 77 -4.39 1.77 -12.91
C LEU A 77 -4.20 0.58 -11.97
N LEU A 78 -3.30 0.70 -10.99
CA LEU A 78 -3.12 -0.28 -9.93
C LEU A 78 -3.89 0.16 -8.69
N CYS A 79 -4.86 -0.65 -8.26
CA CYS A 79 -5.47 -0.55 -6.94
C CYS A 79 -4.72 -1.47 -5.99
N PHE A 80 -3.82 -0.88 -5.21
CA PHE A 80 -2.96 -1.57 -4.27
C PHE A 80 -3.65 -1.68 -2.90
N SER A 81 -3.68 -2.90 -2.34
CA SER A 81 -4.25 -3.18 -1.03
C SER A 81 -3.15 -3.43 -0.01
N ASP A 82 -3.08 -2.61 1.04
CA ASP A 82 -2.17 -2.75 2.18
C ASP A 82 -2.61 -3.86 3.16
N ASP A 83 -3.05 -5.00 2.64
CA ASP A 83 -3.62 -6.11 3.41
C ASP A 83 -2.63 -6.87 4.31
N MET A 84 -1.33 -6.58 4.21
CA MET A 84 -0.31 -7.07 5.15
C MET A 84 -0.21 -6.22 6.42
N ASP A 85 -0.91 -5.07 6.49
CA ASP A 85 -0.93 -4.23 7.69
C ASP A 85 -1.45 -5.00 8.90
N GLY A 86 -0.87 -4.71 10.07
CA GLY A 86 -1.37 -5.23 11.34
C GLY A 86 -2.76 -4.66 11.65
N MET A 87 -3.69 -5.50 12.12
CA MET A 87 -5.01 -5.06 12.57
C MET A 87 -4.89 -4.20 13.84
N ARG A 88 -4.80 -2.88 13.67
CA ARG A 88 -4.59 -1.93 14.78
C ARG A 88 -5.84 -1.72 15.66
N LYS A 89 -7.03 -1.87 15.07
CA LYS A 89 -8.32 -1.68 15.72
C LYS A 89 -9.32 -2.66 15.14
N ILE A 90 -10.32 -3.02 15.93
CA ILE A 90 -11.44 -3.86 15.50
C ILE A 90 -12.59 -2.91 15.14
N PRO A 91 -13.11 -2.93 13.90
CA PRO A 91 -14.24 -2.08 13.53
C PRO A 91 -15.51 -2.47 14.29
N ASP A 92 -16.29 -1.48 14.71
CA ASP A 92 -17.58 -1.73 15.39
C ASP A 92 -18.63 -2.37 14.46
N THR A 93 -18.36 -2.41 13.15
CA THR A 93 -19.25 -3.00 12.14
C THR A 93 -19.12 -4.51 12.01
N VAL A 94 -18.15 -5.14 12.69
CA VAL A 94 -18.01 -6.60 12.65
C VAL A 94 -19.04 -7.28 13.56
N PRO A 95 -19.56 -8.47 13.20
CA PRO A 95 -20.62 -9.14 13.98
C PRO A 95 -20.22 -9.53 15.41
N ASP A 96 -18.96 -9.97 15.60
CA ASP A 96 -18.42 -10.33 16.91
C ASP A 96 -17.03 -9.70 17.11
N PRO A 97 -16.96 -8.50 17.71
CA PRO A 97 -15.70 -7.85 18.01
C PRO A 97 -14.83 -8.62 19.01
N ALA A 98 -15.42 -9.41 19.90
CA ALA A 98 -14.66 -10.15 20.92
C ALA A 98 -13.84 -11.28 20.28
N ALA A 99 -14.41 -11.95 19.26
CA ALA A 99 -13.72 -12.99 18.50
C ALA A 99 -12.44 -12.50 17.80
N LEU A 100 -12.36 -11.21 17.46
CA LEU A 100 -11.20 -10.62 16.77
C LEU A 100 -10.09 -10.11 17.69
N LYS A 101 -10.35 -9.97 19.01
CA LYS A 101 -9.35 -9.48 19.99
C LYS A 101 -8.01 -10.22 19.96
N PRO A 102 -7.95 -11.57 19.85
CA PRO A 102 -6.68 -12.29 19.81
C PRO A 102 -5.81 -11.94 18.60
N TYR A 103 -6.41 -11.46 17.52
CA TYR A 103 -5.76 -11.20 16.24
C TYR A 103 -5.29 -9.75 16.06
N LEU A 104 -5.42 -8.91 17.10
CA LEU A 104 -4.87 -7.55 17.07
C LEU A 104 -3.38 -7.58 16.70
N HIS A 105 -2.97 -6.63 15.87
CA HIS A 105 -1.64 -6.48 15.29
C HIS A 105 -1.19 -7.57 14.32
N MET A 106 -1.98 -8.64 14.10
CA MET A 106 -1.68 -9.60 13.04
C MET A 106 -2.03 -9.02 11.66
N PRO A 107 -1.34 -9.44 10.57
CA PRO A 107 -1.68 -9.02 9.21
C PRO A 107 -3.17 -9.25 8.87
N LEU A 108 -3.83 -8.32 8.17
CA LEU A 108 -5.25 -8.46 7.82
C LEU A 108 -5.54 -9.73 6.98
N THR A 109 -4.54 -10.22 6.23
CA THR A 109 -4.62 -11.50 5.50
C THR A 109 -4.58 -12.76 6.36
N VAL A 110 -4.28 -12.67 7.66
CA VAL A 110 -4.32 -13.81 8.60
C VAL A 110 -5.45 -13.73 9.61
N VAL A 111 -6.06 -12.55 9.80
CA VAL A 111 -7.24 -12.38 10.67
C VAL A 111 -8.44 -13.12 10.06
N PRO A 112 -9.17 -13.97 10.79
CA PRO A 112 -10.34 -14.69 10.26
C PRO A 112 -11.44 -13.75 9.72
N ASP A 113 -12.16 -14.18 8.69
CA ASP A 113 -13.32 -13.45 8.15
C ASP A 113 -14.50 -13.48 9.15
N PRO A 114 -14.86 -12.34 9.78
CA PRO A 114 -15.93 -12.28 10.77
C PRO A 114 -17.33 -12.24 10.15
N PHE A 115 -17.47 -12.16 8.82
CA PHE A 115 -18.74 -11.95 8.12
C PHE A 115 -19.35 -13.26 7.59
N GLY A 116 -19.13 -14.36 8.31
CA GLY A 116 -19.64 -15.69 7.97
C GLY A 116 -18.63 -16.59 7.24
N GLY A 117 -17.34 -16.25 7.24
CA GLY A 117 -16.26 -17.16 6.85
C GLY A 117 -16.24 -17.54 5.36
N LYS A 118 -16.76 -16.67 4.48
CA LYS A 118 -16.81 -16.96 3.03
C LYS A 118 -15.48 -16.68 2.35
N PHE A 119 -14.65 -15.83 2.94
CA PHE A 119 -13.33 -15.48 2.43
C PHE A 119 -12.25 -16.02 3.36
N GLU A 120 -11.04 -16.17 2.83
CA GLU A 120 -9.89 -16.74 3.55
C GLU A 120 -9.54 -15.94 4.82
N SER A 121 -9.77 -14.63 4.81
CA SER A 121 -9.48 -13.74 5.92
C SER A 121 -10.33 -12.46 5.87
N PHE A 122 -10.26 -11.67 6.93
CA PHE A 122 -10.85 -10.32 7.02
C PHE A 122 -10.34 -9.39 5.90
N GLY A 123 -9.03 -9.37 5.65
CA GLY A 123 -8.44 -8.64 4.52
C GLY A 123 -8.98 -9.10 3.17
N HIS A 124 -9.09 -10.42 2.95
CA HIS A 124 -9.65 -10.97 1.71
C HIS A 124 -11.12 -10.62 1.51
N HIS A 125 -11.93 -10.64 2.58
CA HIS A 125 -13.31 -10.19 2.54
C HIS A 125 -13.41 -8.74 2.07
N ASN A 126 -12.68 -7.84 2.74
CA ASN A 126 -12.72 -6.41 2.46
C ASN A 126 -12.18 -6.09 1.05
N ASN A 127 -11.13 -6.79 0.60
CA ASN A 127 -10.62 -6.71 -0.77
C ASN A 127 -11.67 -7.16 -1.80
N ALA A 128 -12.40 -8.25 -1.53
CA ALA A 128 -13.48 -8.69 -2.41
C ALA A 128 -14.64 -7.69 -2.47
N MET A 129 -14.95 -7.02 -1.35
CA MET A 129 -15.96 -5.96 -1.32
C MET A 129 -15.50 -4.73 -2.12
N LEU A 130 -14.23 -4.35 -2.00
CA LEU A 130 -13.66 -3.27 -2.82
C LEU A 130 -13.79 -3.61 -4.31
N ARG A 131 -13.30 -4.79 -4.72
CA ARG A 131 -13.31 -5.20 -6.12
C ARG A 131 -14.72 -5.23 -6.69
N ARG A 132 -15.67 -5.87 -5.99
CA ARG A 132 -17.09 -5.89 -6.38
C ARG A 132 -17.64 -4.46 -6.54
N PHE A 133 -17.30 -3.57 -5.63
CA PHE A 133 -17.74 -2.18 -5.68
C PHE A 133 -17.13 -1.46 -6.90
N LEU A 134 -15.84 -1.59 -7.17
CA LEU A 134 -15.21 -0.98 -8.35
C LEU A 134 -15.73 -1.57 -9.67
N ASP A 135 -15.91 -2.89 -9.74
CA ASP A 135 -16.43 -3.60 -10.90
C ASP A 135 -17.86 -3.13 -11.22
N HIS A 136 -18.69 -2.89 -10.19
CA HIS A 136 -20.06 -2.39 -10.37
C HIS A 136 -20.12 -1.02 -11.07
N PHE A 137 -19.13 -0.15 -10.82
CA PHE A 137 -19.04 1.15 -11.48
C PHE A 137 -18.23 1.12 -12.79
N GLY A 138 -17.75 -0.05 -13.21
CA GLY A 138 -17.04 -0.23 -14.47
C GLY A 138 -15.65 0.39 -14.49
N PHE A 139 -14.96 0.45 -13.33
CA PHE A 139 -13.56 0.87 -13.31
C PHE A 139 -12.68 -0.16 -14.04
N ASP A 140 -11.72 0.34 -14.82
CA ASP A 140 -10.65 -0.46 -15.43
C ASP A 140 -9.40 -0.35 -14.56
N TYR A 141 -9.08 -1.43 -13.83
CA TYR A 141 -8.00 -1.46 -12.85
C TYR A 141 -7.39 -2.86 -12.72
N GLU A 142 -6.14 -2.90 -12.25
CA GLU A 142 -5.45 -4.08 -11.76
C GLU A 142 -5.50 -4.06 -10.23
N PHE A 143 -5.86 -5.17 -9.60
CA PHE A 143 -5.78 -5.32 -8.15
C PHE A 143 -4.45 -5.96 -7.75
N ALA A 144 -3.81 -5.43 -6.70
CA ALA A 144 -2.62 -6.04 -6.10
C ALA A 144 -2.71 -6.10 -4.59
N SER A 145 -2.37 -7.26 -4.03
CA SER A 145 -2.21 -7.48 -2.58
C SER A 145 -0.79 -7.17 -2.15
N ALA A 146 -0.63 -6.38 -1.08
CA ALA A 146 0.67 -6.18 -0.44
C ALA A 146 1.22 -7.52 0.05
N THR A 147 0.40 -8.34 0.70
CA THR A 147 0.80 -9.65 1.23
C THR A 147 1.38 -10.52 0.13
N ASP A 148 0.75 -10.58 -1.04
CA ASP A 148 1.29 -11.34 -2.18
C ASP A 148 2.61 -10.77 -2.68
N TYR A 149 2.73 -9.44 -2.79
CA TYR A 149 3.96 -8.80 -3.25
C TYR A 149 5.13 -9.02 -2.29
N TYR A 150 4.88 -8.98 -0.99
CA TYR A 150 5.88 -9.28 0.03
C TYR A 150 6.25 -10.76 0.05
N LYS A 151 5.26 -11.69 0.04
CA LYS A 151 5.52 -13.13 0.12
C LYS A 151 6.16 -13.71 -1.14
N SER A 152 5.82 -13.18 -2.32
CA SER A 152 6.41 -13.60 -3.60
C SER A 152 7.83 -13.08 -3.82
N GLY A 153 8.31 -12.17 -2.96
CA GLY A 153 9.61 -11.52 -3.09
C GLY A 153 9.66 -10.36 -4.09
N LYS A 154 8.50 -9.90 -4.59
CA LYS A 154 8.43 -8.75 -5.51
C LYS A 154 9.01 -7.46 -4.92
N PHE A 155 9.04 -7.35 -3.58
CA PHE A 155 9.66 -6.24 -2.86
C PHE A 155 11.04 -6.54 -2.27
N ASP A 156 11.57 -7.75 -2.42
CA ASP A 156 12.81 -8.17 -1.75
C ASP A 156 14.00 -7.27 -2.10
N ASP A 157 14.20 -6.95 -3.38
CA ASP A 157 15.28 -6.05 -3.82
C ASP A 157 15.16 -4.65 -3.19
N MET A 158 13.93 -4.14 -3.05
CA MET A 158 13.69 -2.84 -2.43
C MET A 158 13.88 -2.89 -0.91
N LEU A 159 13.57 -4.02 -0.26
CA LEU A 159 13.83 -4.24 1.15
C LEU A 159 15.34 -4.26 1.44
N ILE A 160 16.13 -4.97 0.61
CA ILE A 160 17.59 -4.92 0.68
C ILE A 160 18.09 -3.49 0.47
N ARG A 161 17.57 -2.79 -0.54
CA ARG A 161 17.93 -1.38 -0.77
C ARG A 161 17.61 -0.48 0.42
N ALA A 162 16.49 -0.72 1.10
CA ALA A 162 16.12 0.01 2.31
C ALA A 162 17.06 -0.30 3.47
N LEU A 163 17.60 -1.52 3.58
CA LEU A 163 18.65 -1.86 4.57
C LEU A 163 19.94 -1.10 4.28
N GLU A 164 20.39 -1.08 3.02
CA GLU A 164 21.57 -0.31 2.60
C GLU A 164 21.42 1.20 2.86
N LYS A 165 20.17 1.67 2.93
CA LYS A 165 19.79 3.06 3.09
C LYS A 165 19.12 3.35 4.42
N PHE A 166 19.30 2.46 5.40
CA PHE A 166 18.63 2.58 6.69
C PHE A 166 18.92 3.91 7.37
N ASP A 167 20.20 4.28 7.52
CA ASP A 167 20.59 5.54 8.17
C ASP A 167 20.09 6.77 7.41
N ASP A 168 20.14 6.74 6.07
CA ASP A 168 19.62 7.81 5.21
C ASP A 168 18.10 7.98 5.42
N ILE A 169 17.36 6.88 5.51
CA ILE A 169 15.91 6.88 5.79
C ILE A 169 15.64 7.42 7.20
N MET A 170 16.37 6.93 8.21
CA MET A 170 16.23 7.40 9.59
C MET A 170 16.52 8.90 9.72
N ALA A 171 17.56 9.41 9.05
CA ALA A 171 17.91 10.83 9.06
C ALA A 171 16.79 11.72 8.47
N VAL A 172 16.05 11.22 7.47
CA VAL A 172 14.88 11.93 6.92
C VAL A 172 13.66 11.82 7.83
N MET A 173 13.50 10.69 8.50
CA MET A 173 12.30 10.34 9.26
C MET A 173 12.28 10.89 10.69
N LEU A 174 13.38 10.75 11.43
CA LEU A 174 13.43 11.15 12.84
C LEU A 174 13.05 12.62 13.07
N PRO A 175 13.48 13.60 12.25
CA PRO A 175 13.10 15.01 12.44
C PRO A 175 11.61 15.28 12.28
N THR A 176 10.86 14.39 11.62
CA THR A 176 9.41 14.55 11.44
C THR A 176 8.59 13.90 12.56
N LEU A 177 9.24 13.25 13.53
CA LEU A 177 8.59 12.51 14.62
C LEU A 177 8.81 13.20 15.96
N GLY A 178 7.83 13.06 16.87
CA GLY A 178 8.00 13.46 18.27
C GLY A 178 8.96 12.52 19.03
N GLU A 179 9.51 12.98 20.15
CA GLU A 179 10.58 12.31 20.91
C GLU A 179 10.28 10.83 21.24
N GLU A 180 9.07 10.53 21.70
CA GLU A 180 8.65 9.16 22.02
C GLU A 180 8.71 8.22 20.80
N ARG A 181 8.31 8.73 19.63
CA ARG A 181 8.37 7.98 18.38
C ARG A 181 9.78 7.88 17.84
N GLN A 182 10.62 8.90 18.02
CA GLN A 182 12.03 8.82 17.61
C GLN A 182 12.75 7.65 18.30
N ALA A 183 12.47 7.42 19.59
CA ALA A 183 13.08 6.33 20.35
C ALA A 183 12.65 4.92 19.89
N THR A 184 11.50 4.79 19.23
CA THR A 184 10.87 3.50 18.90
C THR A 184 10.70 3.26 17.41
N TYR A 185 11.03 4.25 16.57
CA TYR A 185 10.79 4.19 15.13
C TYR A 185 11.77 3.26 14.43
N SER A 186 11.22 2.50 13.48
CA SER A 186 11.97 1.78 12.46
C SER A 186 11.17 1.84 11.16
N PRO A 187 11.82 2.00 9.99
CA PRO A 187 11.17 1.80 8.71
C PRO A 187 10.77 0.34 8.46
N PHE A 188 11.31 -0.61 9.22
CA PHE A 188 10.98 -2.03 9.13
C PHE A 188 10.05 -2.46 10.28
N LEU A 189 8.94 -3.09 9.92
CA LEU A 189 7.99 -3.73 10.82
C LEU A 189 8.16 -5.26 10.73
N PRO A 190 8.93 -5.88 11.63
CA PRO A 190 9.11 -7.32 11.61
C PRO A 190 7.80 -8.04 11.97
N ILE A 191 7.54 -9.17 11.33
CA ILE A 191 6.49 -10.10 11.77
C ILE A 191 7.13 -11.02 12.81
N SER A 192 6.59 -10.98 14.03
CA SER A 192 7.05 -11.84 15.14
C SER A 192 7.00 -13.31 14.71
N PRO A 193 8.10 -14.06 14.76
CA PRO A 193 8.05 -15.51 14.55
C PRO A 193 7.31 -16.22 15.69
N THR A 194 7.23 -15.62 16.87
CA THR A 194 6.56 -16.17 18.04
C THR A 194 5.04 -16.04 17.96
N SER A 195 4.54 -14.86 17.57
CA SER A 195 3.10 -14.57 17.61
C SER A 195 2.45 -14.32 16.24
N GLY A 196 3.24 -14.07 15.19
CA GLY A 196 2.73 -13.65 13.88
C GLY A 196 2.23 -12.20 13.83
N ARG A 197 2.44 -11.40 14.87
CA ARG A 197 2.06 -9.97 14.90
C ARG A 197 3.07 -9.10 14.15
N VAL A 198 2.57 -8.05 13.51
CA VAL A 198 3.38 -6.97 12.95
C VAL A 198 3.84 -6.07 14.09
N LEU A 199 5.15 -5.99 14.32
CA LEU A 199 5.72 -5.27 15.46
C LEU A 199 6.19 -3.86 15.09
N TYR A 200 5.99 -2.92 16.01
CA TYR A 200 6.46 -1.55 15.93
C TYR A 200 7.58 -1.36 16.95
N VAL A 201 8.78 -1.81 16.62
CA VAL A 201 9.93 -1.86 17.51
C VAL A 201 11.17 -1.25 16.85
N PRO A 202 12.08 -0.64 17.61
CA PRO A 202 13.36 -0.17 17.07
C PRO A 202 14.24 -1.37 16.70
N MET A 203 15.10 -1.19 15.69
CA MET A 203 16.09 -2.19 15.31
C MET A 203 17.31 -2.11 16.23
N LYS A 204 17.75 -3.24 16.78
CA LYS A 204 18.99 -3.38 17.54
C LYS A 204 20.22 -3.50 16.64
N ASP A 205 20.06 -4.17 15.50
CA ASP A 205 21.08 -4.31 14.47
C ASP A 205 20.44 -4.35 13.07
N VAL A 206 21.16 -3.84 12.08
CA VAL A 206 20.73 -3.80 10.67
C VAL A 206 21.91 -4.21 9.80
N ASN A 207 21.78 -5.32 9.08
CA ASN A 207 22.84 -5.87 8.25
C ASN A 207 22.38 -6.03 6.80
N ALA A 208 22.69 -5.03 5.97
CA ALA A 208 22.36 -5.04 4.55
C ALA A 208 23.04 -6.17 3.77
N SER A 209 24.27 -6.55 4.14
CA SER A 209 25.03 -7.60 3.44
C SER A 209 24.40 -8.99 3.59
N GLN A 210 23.77 -9.25 4.74
CA GLN A 210 23.05 -10.50 5.03
C GLN A 210 21.55 -10.39 4.73
N GLY A 211 21.03 -9.17 4.55
CA GLY A 211 19.60 -8.92 4.37
C GLY A 211 18.81 -9.07 5.66
N THR A 212 19.42 -8.83 6.83
CA THR A 212 18.83 -9.13 8.13
C THR A 212 18.66 -7.92 9.02
N ILE A 213 17.68 -8.00 9.93
CA ILE A 213 17.46 -7.07 11.03
C ILE A 213 17.37 -7.84 12.34
N THR A 214 17.81 -7.21 13.44
CA THR A 214 17.69 -7.77 14.80
C THR A 214 16.83 -6.85 15.66
N PHE A 215 15.90 -7.42 16.42
CA PHE A 215 14.97 -6.70 17.28
C PHE A 215 14.61 -7.56 18.51
N ALA A 216 14.04 -6.95 19.55
CA ALA A 216 13.48 -7.69 20.67
C ALA A 216 12.03 -8.09 20.33
N ASP A 217 11.73 -9.39 20.38
CA ASP A 217 10.37 -9.91 20.18
C ASP A 217 9.50 -9.65 21.42
N GLU A 218 8.21 -10.00 21.37
CA GLU A 218 7.24 -9.71 22.44
C GLU A 218 7.58 -10.35 23.79
N ASP A 219 8.37 -11.43 23.80
CA ASP A 219 8.87 -12.09 25.02
C ASP A 219 10.20 -11.50 25.53
N GLY A 220 10.76 -10.51 24.83
CA GLY A 220 12.03 -9.87 25.12
C GLY A 220 13.25 -10.58 24.53
N THR A 221 13.07 -11.71 23.83
CA THR A 221 14.15 -12.44 23.17
C THR A 221 14.64 -11.68 21.94
N ASP A 222 15.95 -11.64 21.73
CA ASP A 222 16.53 -11.04 20.53
C ASP A 222 16.41 -12.00 19.34
N VAL A 223 15.75 -11.52 18.29
CA VAL A 223 15.49 -12.27 17.06
C VAL A 223 16.18 -11.57 15.90
N THR A 224 17.00 -12.30 15.17
CA THR A 224 17.53 -11.89 13.87
C THR A 224 16.73 -12.54 12.76
N LEU A 225 16.21 -11.73 11.83
CA LEU A 225 15.30 -12.17 10.78
C LEU A 225 15.77 -11.66 9.41
N ASP A 226 15.55 -12.45 8.36
CA ASP A 226 15.72 -12.01 6.98
C ASP A 226 14.52 -11.18 6.54
N VAL A 227 14.73 -9.94 6.07
CA VAL A 227 13.64 -9.02 5.72
C VAL A 227 12.76 -9.51 4.56
N ARG A 228 13.27 -10.45 3.76
CA ARG A 228 12.65 -10.96 2.53
C ARG A 228 11.55 -12.00 2.78
N GLY A 229 10.80 -12.31 1.72
CA GLY A 229 9.84 -13.42 1.72
C GLY A 229 8.64 -13.19 2.64
N GLY A 230 8.26 -11.93 2.81
CA GLY A 230 7.10 -11.52 3.60
C GLY A 230 7.22 -11.71 5.10
N ARG A 231 8.45 -11.72 5.64
CA ARG A 231 8.70 -11.73 7.09
C ARG A 231 8.79 -10.34 7.71
N THR A 232 8.93 -9.31 6.88
CA THR A 232 8.97 -7.90 7.29
C THR A 232 8.13 -7.07 6.33
N LYS A 233 7.47 -6.05 6.87
CA LYS A 233 6.78 -5.01 6.09
C LYS A 233 7.50 -3.66 6.28
N LEU A 234 7.59 -2.83 5.24
CA LEU A 234 8.00 -1.44 5.42
C LEU A 234 6.88 -0.61 6.07
N GLN A 235 7.23 0.18 7.07
CA GLN A 235 6.30 1.09 7.73
C GLN A 235 5.89 2.21 6.76
N TRP A 236 4.59 2.40 6.58
CA TRP A 236 4.07 3.61 5.92
C TRP A 236 4.56 4.85 6.67
N LYS A 237 5.05 5.85 5.94
CA LYS A 237 5.50 7.12 6.55
C LYS A 237 4.34 7.73 7.36
N PRO A 238 4.44 7.77 8.70
CA PRO A 238 3.37 8.25 9.56
C PRO A 238 3.18 9.76 9.46
#